data_AF-A0A101J8P4-F1
#
_entry.id   AF-A0A101J8P4-F1
#
_cell.length_a   1.000
_cell.length_b   1.000
_cell.length_c   1.000
_cell.angle_alpha   90.00
_cell.angle_beta   90.00
_cell.angle_gamma   90.00
#
_symmetry.space_group_name_H-M   'P 1'
#
loop_
_entity.id
_entity.type
_entity.pdbx_description
1 polymer ?
#
loop_
_entity_poly.entity_id
_entity_poly.type
_entity_poly.pdbx_seq_one_letter_code
_entity_poly.pdbx_strand_id
1 'polypeptide(L)'
;MTAADFAWFERSEPRLAQCFTLTWLAGLVPERVVRRIDGRPVGYYGWADLPAAPDDGVIVAVTQAAGWALMVETYTRYGVADAVAELSKDTRLVADFRNVELDGRFLLAENGRTLVEFDPYTAYERTGARPDLLVDAMTAVGLKVTGPDLSVPSPPEIPETEAAFALTERLVTVPFTEDLLSSSKYLAAVVPDPYASRPS
;
A
#
# COMPACT_ATOMS: atom_id res chain seq x y z
N MET A 1 4.12 -4.61 16.97
CA MET A 1 4.39 -4.98 15.58
C MET A 1 5.86 -5.13 15.30
N THR A 2 6.17 -6.30 14.77
CA THR A 2 7.41 -6.65 14.06
C THR A 2 7.03 -7.28 12.72
N ALA A 3 7.99 -7.46 11.82
CA ALA A 3 7.77 -8.18 10.55
C ALA A 3 7.18 -9.59 10.76
N ALA A 4 7.57 -10.30 11.83
CA ALA A 4 7.07 -11.65 12.10
C ALA A 4 5.55 -11.76 12.26
N ASP A 5 4.89 -10.66 12.65
CA ASP A 5 3.43 -10.61 12.82
C ASP A 5 2.69 -10.73 11.47
N PHE A 6 3.38 -10.53 10.34
CA PHE A 6 2.81 -10.53 8.98
C PHE A 6 3.16 -11.76 8.14
N ALA A 7 3.82 -12.76 8.73
CA ALA A 7 4.15 -14.02 8.05
C ALA A 7 2.92 -14.86 7.61
N TRP A 8 1.71 -14.38 7.88
CA TRP A 8 0.46 -14.94 7.36
C TRP A 8 0.20 -14.52 5.91
N PHE A 9 0.68 -13.35 5.48
CA PHE A 9 0.21 -12.70 4.26
C PHE A 9 0.46 -13.54 3.01
N GLU A 10 1.69 -13.96 2.75
CA GLU A 10 2.00 -14.78 1.58
C GLU A 10 1.33 -16.16 1.63
N ARG A 11 1.13 -16.70 2.84
CA ARG A 11 0.50 -18.03 3.04
C ARG A 11 -1.00 -17.99 2.78
N SER A 12 -1.70 -16.98 3.30
CA SER A 12 -3.16 -16.87 3.24
C SER A 12 -3.63 -16.13 1.99
N GLU A 13 -2.83 -15.19 1.46
CA GLU A 13 -3.16 -14.34 0.32
C GLU A 13 -2.11 -14.41 -0.80
N PRO A 14 -1.77 -15.61 -1.31
CA PRO A 14 -0.67 -15.80 -2.25
C PRO A 14 -0.86 -15.06 -3.57
N ARG A 15 -2.11 -14.78 -3.98
CA ARG A 15 -2.40 -13.99 -5.19
C ARG A 15 -2.13 -12.50 -4.97
N LEU A 16 -2.59 -11.94 -3.86
CA LEU A 16 -2.35 -10.55 -3.53
C LEU A 16 -0.85 -10.31 -3.28
N ALA A 17 -0.18 -11.25 -2.61
CA ALA A 17 1.26 -11.17 -2.34
C ALA A 17 2.12 -11.10 -3.61
N GLN A 18 1.64 -11.54 -4.78
CA GLN A 18 2.39 -11.40 -6.03
C GLN A 18 2.54 -9.95 -6.47
N CYS A 19 1.47 -9.16 -6.37
CA CYS A 19 1.46 -7.77 -6.79
C CYS A 19 0.31 -7.02 -6.13
N PHE A 20 0.63 -6.11 -5.22
CA PHE A 20 -0.35 -5.35 -4.46
C PHE A 20 0.00 -3.87 -4.39
N THR A 21 -1.03 -3.05 -4.22
CA THR A 21 -0.90 -1.76 -3.51
C THR A 21 -1.90 -1.73 -2.35
N LEU A 22 -1.43 -1.44 -1.15
CA LEU A 22 -2.26 -1.20 0.03
C LEU A 22 -2.15 0.28 0.38
N THR A 23 -3.27 1.00 0.33
CA THR A 23 -3.31 2.44 0.56
C THR A 23 -4.25 2.78 1.70
N TRP A 24 -3.70 3.38 2.75
CA TRP A 24 -4.43 3.85 3.92
C TRP A 24 -4.66 5.36 3.81
N LEU A 25 -5.92 5.79 3.89
CA LEU A 25 -6.31 7.19 3.83
C LEU A 25 -7.04 7.64 5.09
N ALA A 26 -6.48 8.63 5.80
CA ALA A 26 -7.03 9.07 7.07
C ALA A 26 -8.38 9.79 6.90
N GLY A 27 -9.34 9.47 7.76
CA GLY A 27 -10.63 10.17 7.84
C GLY A 27 -11.50 10.12 6.59
N LEU A 28 -11.14 9.33 5.58
CA LEU A 28 -11.97 9.12 4.39
C LEU A 28 -12.89 7.93 4.57
N VAL A 29 -14.01 7.99 3.85
CA VAL A 29 -14.95 6.89 3.66
C VAL A 29 -14.76 6.28 2.27
N PRO A 30 -15.10 5.00 2.05
CA PRO A 30 -14.88 4.31 0.77
C PRO A 30 -15.36 5.06 -0.47
N GLU A 31 -16.56 5.65 -0.42
CA GLU A 31 -17.14 6.40 -1.55
C GLU A 31 -16.29 7.62 -1.93
N ARG A 32 -15.68 8.29 -0.93
CA ARG A 32 -14.83 9.45 -1.17
C ARG A 32 -13.48 9.05 -1.77
N VAL A 33 -12.95 7.88 -1.39
CA VAL A 33 -11.74 7.31 -2.01
C VAL A 33 -12.02 6.97 -3.47
N VAL A 34 -13.07 6.20 -3.74
CA VAL A 34 -13.47 5.82 -5.12
C VAL A 34 -13.67 7.05 -6.00
N ARG A 35 -14.30 8.11 -5.48
CA ARG A 35 -14.45 9.37 -6.22
C ARG A 35 -13.13 10.08 -6.53
N ARG A 36 -12.11 9.97 -5.68
CA ARG A 36 -10.79 10.63 -5.89
C ARG A 36 -9.97 10.00 -7.02
N ILE A 37 -10.30 8.77 -7.40
CA ILE A 37 -9.64 8.01 -8.46
C ILE A 37 -10.55 7.83 -9.68
N ASP A 38 -11.62 8.64 -9.78
CA ASP A 38 -12.64 8.58 -10.83
C ASP A 38 -13.22 7.17 -11.02
N GLY A 39 -13.29 6.39 -9.94
CA GLY A 39 -13.80 5.03 -9.96
C GLY A 39 -15.32 5.00 -10.06
N ARG A 40 -15.82 4.03 -10.81
CA ARG A 40 -17.24 3.70 -10.91
C ARG A 40 -17.58 2.59 -9.93
N PRO A 41 -18.33 2.85 -8.84
CA PRO A 41 -18.73 1.81 -7.90
C PRO A 41 -19.54 0.72 -8.60
N VAL A 42 -19.26 -0.55 -8.27
CA VAL A 42 -19.99 -1.71 -8.79
C VAL A 42 -20.76 -2.47 -7.71
N GLY A 43 -20.45 -2.24 -6.43
CA GLY A 43 -21.19 -2.80 -5.32
C GLY A 43 -20.33 -3.06 -4.09
N TYR A 44 -20.95 -3.64 -3.06
CA TYR A 44 -20.28 -4.08 -1.85
C TYR A 44 -20.09 -5.60 -1.85
N TYR A 45 -18.87 -6.07 -1.62
CA TYR A 45 -18.49 -7.48 -1.69
C TYR A 45 -17.63 -7.87 -0.47
N GLY A 46 -17.66 -9.14 -0.11
CA GLY A 46 -16.60 -9.72 0.72
C GLY A 46 -15.33 -9.89 -0.11
N TRP A 47 -14.17 -10.01 0.55
CA TRP A 47 -12.88 -10.13 -0.13
C TRP A 47 -12.84 -11.27 -1.16
N ALA A 48 -13.31 -12.47 -0.77
CA ALA A 48 -13.35 -13.64 -1.64
C ALA A 48 -14.37 -13.55 -2.79
N ASP A 49 -15.32 -12.61 -2.71
CA ASP A 49 -16.42 -12.43 -3.64
C ASP A 49 -16.23 -11.21 -4.56
N LEU A 50 -15.04 -10.60 -4.56
CA LEU A 50 -14.75 -9.46 -5.44
C LEU A 50 -14.96 -9.85 -6.91
N PRO A 51 -15.60 -8.98 -7.70
CA PRO A 51 -15.83 -9.26 -9.11
C PRO A 51 -14.52 -9.29 -9.88
N ALA A 52 -14.50 -10.02 -11.00
CA ALA A 52 -13.41 -9.92 -11.97
C ALA A 52 -13.36 -8.52 -12.58
N ALA A 53 -12.16 -8.09 -12.97
CA ALA A 53 -11.98 -6.87 -13.73
C ALA A 53 -12.66 -6.96 -15.12
N PRO A 54 -13.33 -5.89 -15.58
CA PRO A 54 -13.82 -5.81 -16.95
C PRO A 54 -12.66 -5.61 -17.94
N ASP A 55 -12.89 -5.83 -19.23
CA ASP A 55 -11.84 -5.71 -20.27
C ASP A 55 -11.23 -4.30 -20.39
N ASP A 56 -11.96 -3.26 -19.98
CA ASP A 56 -11.59 -1.84 -20.12
C ASP A 56 -11.14 -1.19 -18.79
N GLY A 57 -10.89 -1.99 -17.76
CA GLY A 57 -10.52 -1.45 -16.45
C GLY A 57 -10.02 -2.47 -15.45
N VAL A 58 -9.82 -1.99 -14.24
CA VAL A 58 -9.32 -2.78 -13.11
C VAL A 58 -10.21 -2.57 -11.89
N ILE A 59 -10.24 -3.55 -11.00
CA ILE A 59 -11.01 -3.47 -9.75
C ILE A 59 -10.11 -2.99 -8.63
N VAL A 60 -10.60 -1.97 -7.92
CA VAL A 60 -10.08 -1.56 -6.62
C VAL A 60 -11.12 -1.84 -5.55
N ALA A 61 -10.68 -2.28 -4.38
CA ALA A 61 -11.55 -2.63 -3.27
C ALA A 61 -11.27 -1.69 -2.09
N VAL A 62 -12.27 -0.96 -1.62
CA VAL A 62 -12.10 0.00 -0.51
C VAL A 62 -12.97 -0.36 0.68
N THR A 63 -12.37 -0.49 1.86
CA THR A 63 -13.09 -0.72 3.11
C THR A 63 -12.76 0.33 4.16
N GLN A 64 -13.61 0.45 5.18
CA GLN A 64 -13.39 1.31 6.33
C GLN A 64 -12.69 0.52 7.45
N ALA A 65 -11.64 1.09 8.01
CA ALA A 65 -10.89 0.52 9.12
C ALA A 65 -10.54 1.61 10.14
N ALA A 66 -11.28 1.68 11.26
CA ALA A 66 -11.01 2.52 12.43
C ALA A 66 -10.46 3.94 12.13
N GLY A 67 -11.27 4.79 11.51
CA GLY A 67 -10.86 6.17 11.18
C GLY A 67 -9.97 6.30 9.94
N TRP A 68 -9.67 5.20 9.27
CA TRP A 68 -9.01 5.14 7.97
C TRP A 68 -9.88 4.43 6.94
N ALA A 69 -9.66 4.72 5.66
CA ALA A 69 -10.07 3.84 4.57
C ALA A 69 -8.84 3.05 4.10
N LEU A 70 -9.00 1.75 3.91
CA LEU A 70 -8.01 0.88 3.26
C LEU A 70 -8.49 0.61 1.84
N MET A 71 -7.70 1.05 0.86
CA MET A 71 -7.85 0.68 -0.55
C MET A 71 -6.85 -0.43 -0.87
N VAL A 72 -7.36 -1.53 -1.39
CA VAL A 72 -6.60 -2.70 -1.82
C VAL A 72 -6.67 -2.80 -3.34
N GLU A 73 -5.50 -2.91 -3.94
CA GLU A 73 -5.26 -2.95 -5.37
C GLU A 73 -4.48 -4.21 -5.73
N THR A 74 -4.91 -4.94 -6.76
CA THR A 74 -4.14 -6.04 -7.36
C THR A 74 -3.63 -5.61 -8.72
N TYR A 75 -2.32 -5.73 -8.98
CA TYR A 75 -1.70 -5.35 -10.26
C TYR A 75 -1.83 -3.87 -10.68
N THR A 76 -2.26 -2.99 -9.77
CA THR A 76 -2.34 -1.54 -10.00
C THR A 76 -1.57 -0.78 -8.92
N ARG A 77 -1.27 0.50 -9.19
CA ARG A 77 -0.39 1.34 -8.35
C ARG A 77 -0.91 2.76 -8.12
N TYR A 78 -2.23 2.97 -8.07
CA TYR A 78 -2.81 4.30 -7.87
C TYR A 78 -2.32 4.94 -6.57
N GLY A 79 -2.29 4.15 -5.49
CA GLY A 79 -1.81 4.57 -4.18
C GLY A 79 -0.38 5.10 -4.11
N VAL A 80 0.46 4.79 -5.10
CA VAL A 80 1.90 5.11 -5.10
C VAL A 80 2.39 5.80 -6.38
N ALA A 81 1.47 6.18 -7.27
CA ALA A 81 1.76 6.83 -8.55
C ALA A 81 0.92 8.11 -8.74
N ASP A 82 0.36 8.32 -9.93
CA ASP A 82 -0.23 9.61 -10.36
C ASP A 82 -1.38 10.10 -9.47
N ALA A 83 -2.07 9.19 -8.76
CA ALA A 83 -3.18 9.55 -7.89
C ALA A 83 -2.76 10.02 -6.49
N VAL A 84 -1.48 9.91 -6.09
CA VAL A 84 -1.01 10.25 -4.73
C VAL A 84 -1.42 11.67 -4.31
N ALA A 85 -1.28 12.65 -5.22
CA ALA A 85 -1.60 14.05 -4.91
C ALA A 85 -3.10 14.24 -4.61
N GLU A 86 -3.98 13.67 -5.43
CA GLU A 86 -5.43 13.78 -5.23
C GLU A 86 -5.92 12.90 -4.07
N LEU A 87 -5.39 11.70 -3.94
CA LEU A 87 -5.69 10.77 -2.85
C LEU A 87 -5.30 11.35 -1.49
N SER A 88 -4.13 11.99 -1.37
CA SER A 88 -3.66 12.61 -0.13
C SER A 88 -4.14 14.05 0.07
N LYS A 89 -4.97 14.60 -0.83
CA LYS A 89 -5.49 15.97 -0.68
C LYS A 89 -6.30 16.11 0.60
N ASP A 90 -6.00 17.13 1.41
CA ASP A 90 -6.66 17.40 2.69
C ASP A 90 -6.71 16.19 3.66
N THR A 91 -5.75 15.28 3.53
CA THR A 91 -5.63 14.09 4.39
C THR A 91 -4.20 13.56 4.42
N ARG A 92 -3.97 12.51 5.20
CA ARG A 92 -2.75 11.72 5.24
C ARG A 92 -2.96 10.39 4.51
N LEU A 93 -1.96 9.99 3.75
CA LEU A 93 -1.89 8.74 3.00
C LEU A 93 -0.64 7.97 3.41
N VAL A 94 -0.78 6.67 3.65
CA VAL A 94 0.33 5.71 3.76
C VAL A 94 0.07 4.61 2.74
N ALA A 95 1.02 4.36 1.85
CA ALA A 95 0.89 3.31 0.85
C ALA A 95 2.10 2.39 0.83
N ASP A 96 1.84 1.12 0.56
CA ASP A 96 2.84 0.09 0.35
C ASP A 96 2.51 -0.66 -0.94
N PHE A 97 3.50 -0.82 -1.81
CA PHE A 97 3.39 -1.45 -3.11
C PHE A 97 4.53 -2.44 -3.29
N ARG A 98 4.21 -3.56 -3.92
CA ARG A 98 5.18 -4.51 -4.45
C ARG A 98 4.65 -5.10 -5.75
N ASN A 99 5.52 -5.28 -6.74
CA ASN A 99 5.19 -6.02 -7.96
C ASN A 99 5.79 -7.43 -8.00
N VAL A 100 5.52 -8.14 -9.11
CA VAL A 100 5.99 -9.52 -9.34
C VAL A 100 7.51 -9.63 -9.50
N GLU A 101 8.19 -8.53 -9.83
CA GLU A 101 9.65 -8.44 -9.95
C GLU A 101 10.31 -8.00 -8.63
N LEU A 102 9.54 -7.94 -7.53
CA LEU A 102 9.95 -7.49 -6.20
C LEU A 102 10.36 -6.01 -6.11
N ASP A 103 10.04 -5.20 -7.12
CA ASP A 103 10.17 -3.74 -7.07
C ASP A 103 9.13 -3.19 -6.09
N GLY A 104 9.62 -2.48 -5.07
CA GLY A 104 8.84 -2.03 -3.93
C GLY A 104 8.68 -0.52 -3.88
N ARG A 105 7.60 -0.05 -3.26
CA ARG A 105 7.43 1.36 -2.96
C ARG A 105 6.60 1.58 -1.72
N PHE A 106 7.22 2.19 -0.73
CA PHE A 106 6.57 2.74 0.45
C PHE A 106 6.44 4.25 0.32
N LEU A 107 5.27 4.79 0.66
CA LEU A 107 4.98 6.21 0.51
C LEU A 107 4.20 6.75 1.71
N LEU A 108 4.66 7.89 2.24
CA LEU A 108 3.92 8.73 3.15
C LEU A 108 3.66 10.07 2.46
N ALA A 109 2.39 10.41 2.25
CA ALA A 109 1.98 11.71 1.72
C ALA A 109 0.96 12.39 2.63
N GLU A 110 0.93 13.72 2.56
CA GLU A 110 -0.01 14.54 3.30
C GLU A 110 -0.32 15.80 2.51
N ASN A 111 -1.60 16.15 2.41
CA ASN A 111 -2.08 17.36 1.73
C ASN A 111 -1.55 17.51 0.29
N GLY A 112 -1.58 16.41 -0.47
CA GLY A 112 -1.14 16.38 -1.87
C GLY A 112 0.38 16.38 -2.07
N ARG A 113 1.17 16.18 -1.02
CA ARG A 113 2.64 16.20 -1.08
C ARG A 113 3.24 14.92 -0.51
N THR A 114 4.14 14.31 -1.27
CA THR A 114 4.99 13.21 -0.79
C THR A 114 5.98 13.73 0.25
N LEU A 115 5.87 13.21 1.47
CA LEU A 115 6.79 13.53 2.57
C LEU A 115 7.97 12.57 2.56
N VAL A 116 7.71 11.28 2.39
CA VAL A 116 8.72 10.21 2.36
C VAL A 116 8.34 9.21 1.30
N GLU A 117 9.31 8.78 0.51
CA GLU A 117 9.19 7.69 -0.47
C GLU A 117 10.49 6.90 -0.52
N PHE A 118 10.41 5.57 -0.51
CA PHE A 118 11.55 4.65 -0.63
C PHE A 118 11.07 3.27 -1.08
N ASP A 119 11.98 2.44 -1.59
CA ASP A 119 11.75 0.99 -1.72
C ASP A 119 12.13 0.33 -0.37
N PRO A 120 11.25 -0.49 0.25
CA PRO A 120 11.60 -1.26 1.46
C PRO A 120 12.93 -2.03 1.38
N TYR A 121 13.32 -2.53 0.20
CA TYR A 121 14.60 -3.20 -0.05
C TYR A 121 15.80 -2.25 0.04
N THR A 122 15.68 -1.04 -0.52
CA THR A 122 16.70 0.01 -0.47
C THR A 122 16.25 1.20 0.39
N ALA A 123 15.74 0.93 1.59
CA ALA A 123 15.17 1.93 2.50
C ALA A 123 16.13 3.09 2.88
N TYR A 124 17.44 2.92 2.66
CA TYR A 124 18.45 3.97 2.79
C TYR A 124 18.42 4.99 1.64
N GLU A 125 17.86 4.66 0.47
CA GLU A 125 17.66 5.52 -0.71
C GLU A 125 16.29 6.20 -0.69
N ARG A 126 16.05 6.99 0.36
CA ARG A 126 14.78 7.67 0.60
C ARG A 126 14.74 9.07 0.01
N THR A 127 13.56 9.47 -0.46
CA THR A 127 13.28 10.76 -1.10
C THR A 127 12.02 11.42 -0.50
N GLY A 128 11.60 12.57 -1.03
CA GLY A 128 10.42 13.32 -0.58
C GLY A 128 10.76 14.64 0.12
N ALA A 129 9.73 15.34 0.61
CA ALA A 129 9.91 16.65 1.25
C ALA A 129 10.56 16.58 2.65
N ARG A 130 10.47 15.43 3.32
CA ARG A 130 11.04 15.16 4.65
C ARG A 130 11.61 13.74 4.69
N PRO A 131 12.63 13.41 3.89
CA PRO A 131 13.07 12.03 3.65
C PRO A 131 13.43 11.29 4.94
N ASP A 132 14.00 11.98 5.93
CA ASP A 132 14.42 11.36 7.19
C ASP A 132 13.33 11.23 8.26
N LEU A 133 12.08 11.65 7.97
CA LEU A 133 10.99 11.69 8.94
C LEU A 133 10.68 10.33 9.59
N LEU A 134 10.97 9.23 8.89
CA LEU A 134 10.60 7.87 9.32
C LEU A 134 11.77 7.01 9.79
N VAL A 135 13.01 7.53 9.84
CA VAL A 135 14.21 6.72 10.12
C VAL A 135 14.10 5.93 11.43
N ASP A 136 13.64 6.54 12.51
CA ASP A 136 13.50 5.85 13.80
C ASP A 136 12.45 4.72 13.72
N ALA A 137 11.33 4.99 13.04
CA ALA A 137 10.26 4.02 12.87
C ALA A 137 10.68 2.85 11.97
N MET A 138 11.38 3.14 10.87
CA MET A 138 11.97 2.18 9.93
C MET A 138 12.98 1.28 10.63
N THR A 139 13.92 1.88 11.37
CA THR A 139 14.91 1.14 12.17
C THR A 139 14.23 0.18 13.13
N ALA A 140 13.21 0.65 13.83
CA ALA A 140 12.53 -0.14 14.85
C ALA A 140 11.61 -1.24 14.29
N VAL A 141 11.38 -1.31 12.98
CA VAL A 141 10.75 -2.47 12.30
C VAL A 141 11.75 -3.34 11.54
N GLY A 142 13.04 -2.98 11.54
CA GLY A 142 14.11 -3.75 10.93
C GLY A 142 14.50 -3.34 9.51
N LEU A 143 13.97 -2.24 8.98
CA LEU A 143 14.39 -1.73 7.67
C LEU A 143 15.83 -1.18 7.74
N LYS A 144 16.61 -1.44 6.69
CA LYS A 144 18.00 -0.99 6.55
C LYS A 144 18.05 0.48 6.14
N VAL A 145 18.15 1.38 7.11
CA VAL A 145 18.18 2.85 6.88
C VAL A 145 19.57 3.40 6.51
N THR A 146 20.61 2.58 6.66
CA THR A 146 21.98 2.86 6.23
C THR A 146 22.34 1.98 5.04
N GLY A 147 23.06 2.53 4.07
CA GLY A 147 23.53 1.79 2.91
C GLY A 147 24.42 0.60 3.28
N PRO A 148 24.57 -0.38 2.38
CA PRO A 148 25.36 -1.58 2.64
C PRO A 148 26.82 -1.21 2.91
N ASP A 149 27.35 -1.68 4.03
CA ASP A 149 28.80 -1.72 4.25
C ASP A 149 29.33 -3.02 3.62
N LEU A 150 29.94 -2.90 2.44
CA LEU A 150 30.47 -4.04 1.69
C LEU A 150 31.63 -4.75 2.42
N SER A 151 32.12 -4.21 3.54
CA SER A 151 33.15 -4.82 4.38
C SER A 151 32.60 -5.72 5.50
N VAL A 152 31.28 -5.69 5.75
CA VAL A 152 30.62 -6.46 6.81
C VAL A 152 29.64 -7.47 6.20
N PRO A 153 29.60 -8.74 6.68
CA PRO A 153 28.59 -9.68 6.24
C PRO A 153 27.18 -9.13 6.48
N SER A 154 26.33 -9.19 5.46
CA SER A 154 24.94 -8.77 5.57
C SER A 154 24.24 -9.51 6.72
N PRO A 155 23.50 -8.81 7.60
CA PRO A 155 22.64 -9.48 8.57
C PRO A 155 21.57 -10.32 7.86
N PRO A 156 20.90 -11.25 8.57
CA PRO A 156 19.79 -12.01 8.02
C PRO A 156 18.78 -11.08 7.35
N GLU A 157 18.32 -11.44 6.16
CA GLU A 157 17.28 -10.68 5.46
C GLU A 157 16.00 -10.72 6.30
N ILE A 158 15.49 -9.53 6.62
CA ILE A 158 14.17 -9.36 7.20
C ILE A 158 13.23 -9.23 6.00
N PRO A 159 12.15 -10.03 5.92
CA PRO A 159 11.19 -9.90 4.84
C PRO A 159 10.69 -8.46 4.72
N GLU A 160 11.01 -7.80 3.61
CA GLU A 160 10.87 -6.35 3.46
C GLU A 160 9.40 -5.93 3.40
N THR A 161 8.56 -6.77 2.81
CA THR A 161 7.10 -6.59 2.77
C THR A 161 6.51 -6.56 4.18
N GLU A 162 6.88 -7.52 5.01
CA GLU A 162 6.40 -7.61 6.38
C GLU A 162 6.91 -6.46 7.25
N ALA A 163 8.15 -6.01 7.02
CA ALA A 163 8.68 -4.81 7.67
C ALA A 163 7.91 -3.55 7.23
N ALA A 164 7.54 -3.44 5.96
CA ALA A 164 6.71 -2.36 5.42
C ALA A 164 5.29 -2.36 6.01
N PHE A 165 4.66 -3.53 6.21
CA PHE A 165 3.39 -3.64 6.92
C PHE A 165 3.52 -3.24 8.40
N ALA A 166 4.58 -3.68 9.08
CA ALA A 166 4.86 -3.27 10.45
C ALA A 166 5.07 -1.76 10.57
N LEU A 167 5.71 -1.13 9.58
CA LEU A 167 5.86 0.33 9.51
C LEU A 167 4.50 1.00 9.28
N THR A 168 3.69 0.49 8.35
CA THR A 168 2.35 0.99 8.06
C THR A 168 1.51 1.03 9.32
N GLU A 169 1.40 -0.09 10.04
CA GLU A 169 0.61 -0.16 11.27
C GLU A 169 1.06 0.83 12.34
N ARG A 170 2.36 1.12 12.45
CA ARG A 170 2.86 2.15 13.37
C ARG A 170 2.40 3.56 12.99
N LEU A 171 2.25 3.83 11.70
CA LEU A 171 1.81 5.14 11.20
C LEU A 171 0.30 5.30 11.22
N VAL A 172 -0.45 4.23 10.91
CA VAL A 172 -1.91 4.26 10.84
C VAL A 172 -2.58 3.94 12.17
N THR A 173 -1.89 3.24 13.07
CA THR A 173 -2.40 2.74 14.37
C THR A 173 -3.61 1.80 14.28
N VAL A 174 -3.84 1.25 13.08
CA VAL A 174 -4.87 0.26 12.76
C VAL A 174 -4.17 -1.05 12.38
N PRO A 175 -4.53 -2.18 13.03
CA PRO A 175 -3.97 -3.47 12.66
C PRO A 175 -4.37 -3.92 11.25
N PHE A 176 -3.39 -4.31 10.44
CA PHE A 176 -3.56 -4.99 9.17
C PHE A 176 -3.47 -6.51 9.38
N THR A 177 -4.61 -7.11 9.68
CA THR A 177 -4.70 -8.55 9.97
C THR A 177 -5.39 -9.32 8.84
N GLU A 178 -5.17 -10.63 8.83
CA GLU A 178 -5.91 -11.56 7.97
C GLU A 178 -7.43 -11.42 8.16
N ASP A 179 -7.87 -11.20 9.41
CA ASP A 179 -9.28 -10.98 9.76
C ASP A 179 -9.81 -9.66 9.19
N LEU A 180 -9.03 -8.56 9.25
CA LEU A 180 -9.42 -7.30 8.61
C LEU A 180 -9.63 -7.52 7.12
N LEU A 181 -8.71 -8.23 6.45
CA LEU A 181 -8.81 -8.44 5.02
C LEU A 181 -10.04 -9.30 4.68
N SER A 182 -10.19 -10.46 5.32
CA SER A 182 -11.18 -11.48 4.97
C SER A 182 -12.60 -11.20 5.45
N SER A 183 -12.78 -10.54 6.60
CA SER A 183 -14.11 -10.29 7.20
C SER A 183 -14.75 -8.97 6.76
N SER A 184 -13.96 -8.06 6.19
CA SER A 184 -14.44 -6.75 5.76
C SER A 184 -15.38 -6.82 4.56
N LYS A 185 -16.27 -5.82 4.47
CA LYS A 185 -16.98 -5.51 3.23
C LYS A 185 -16.28 -4.38 2.49
N TYR A 186 -16.08 -4.57 1.20
CA TYR A 186 -15.39 -3.64 0.33
C TYR A 186 -16.36 -3.02 -0.66
N LEU A 187 -16.32 -1.70 -0.78
CA LEU A 187 -16.84 -1.01 -1.95
C LEU A 187 -15.88 -1.30 -3.11
N ALA A 188 -16.30 -2.16 -4.03
CA ALA A 188 -15.58 -2.41 -5.25
C ALA A 188 -15.89 -1.30 -6.26
N ALA A 189 -14.88 -0.85 -6.99
CA ALA A 189 -15.04 0.11 -8.08
C ALA A 189 -14.17 -0.29 -9.27
N VAL A 190 -14.70 -0.03 -10.47
CA VAL A 190 -13.93 -0.12 -11.72
C VAL A 190 -13.26 1.22 -11.94
N VAL A 191 -11.95 1.20 -12.17
CA VAL A 191 -11.16 2.37 -12.58
C VAL A 191 -10.50 2.09 -13.94
N PRO A 192 -10.25 3.12 -14.77
CA PRO A 192 -9.66 2.93 -16.10
C PRO A 192 -8.25 2.36 -15.97
N ASP A 193 -7.94 1.23 -16.62
CA ASP A 193 -6.61 0.64 -16.54
C ASP A 193 -5.56 1.64 -17.07
N PRO A 194 -4.65 2.15 -16.22
CA PRO A 194 -3.65 3.13 -16.64
C PRO A 194 -2.56 2.50 -17.53
N TYR A 195 -2.52 1.16 -17.64
CA TYR A 195 -1.58 0.39 -18.44
C TYR A 195 -2.23 -0.36 -19.61
N ALA A 196 -3.56 -0.31 -19.74
CA ALA A 196 -4.21 -0.71 -20.99
C ALA A 196 -3.60 0.13 -22.11
N SER A 197 -2.97 -0.55 -23.06
CA SER A 197 -2.21 0.09 -24.12
C SER A 197 -3.04 1.22 -24.74
N ARG A 198 -2.57 2.48 -24.65
CA ARG A 198 -3.15 3.54 -25.47
C ARG A 198 -3.06 3.05 -26.92
N PRO A 199 -4.15 3.02 -27.70
CA PRO A 199 -4.01 2.74 -29.12
C PRO A 199 -3.02 3.74 -29.69
N SER A 200 -1.97 3.19 -30.31
CA SER A 200 -0.92 3.91 -31.03
C SER A 200 -1.51 4.82 -32.10
#